data_AF-A0A0C9TLS9-F1
#
_entry.id   AF-A0A0C9TLS9-F1
#
_cell.length_a   1.000
_cell.length_b   1.000
_cell.length_c   1.000
_cell.angle_alpha   90.00
_cell.angle_beta   90.00
_cell.angle_gamma   90.00
#
_symmetry.space_group_name_H-M   'P 1'
#
loop_
_entity.id
_entity.type
_entity.pdbx_description
1 polymer ?
#
loop_
_entity_poly.entity_id
_entity_poly.type
_entity_poly.pdbx_seq_one_letter_code
_entity_poly.pdbx_strand_id
1 'polypeptide(L)'
;EEILSKVNIGEDLTAAQCTKVIELVRGFSDTFALSLSEVIPVDFMTHKLHVQPGITLPTKFNPHPIAEALKEWYNRILDNMEAAEIIQCVPTDFIKCLSSTNLALKEQGKTGMTKTDIL
;
A
#
# COMPACT_ATOMS: atom_id res chain seq x y z
N GLU A 1 11.32 15.24 -11.95
CA GLU A 1 12.35 15.64 -10.96
C GLU A 1 12.19 14.93 -9.62
N GLU A 2 10.98 14.88 -9.02
CA GLU A 2 10.81 14.22 -7.71
C GLU A 2 11.19 12.73 -7.70
N ILE A 3 10.76 11.93 -8.69
CA ILE A 3 11.16 10.52 -8.82
C ILE A 3 12.68 10.36 -8.85
N LEU A 4 13.39 11.20 -9.61
CA LEU A 4 14.85 11.12 -9.72
C LEU A 4 15.54 11.37 -8.36
N SER A 5 14.97 12.22 -7.50
CA SER A 5 15.48 12.45 -6.14
C SER A 5 15.32 11.23 -5.22
N LYS A 6 14.42 10.29 -5.58
CA LYS A 6 14.12 9.08 -4.82
C LYS A 6 14.82 7.84 -5.38
N VAL A 7 15.44 7.94 -6.55
CA VAL A 7 16.16 6.83 -7.19
C VAL A 7 17.65 6.94 -6.85
N ASN A 8 18.24 5.83 -6.43
CA ASN A 8 19.69 5.72 -6.30
C ASN A 8 20.27 5.11 -7.59
N ILE A 9 21.14 5.86 -8.27
CA ILE A 9 21.85 5.41 -9.47
C ILE A 9 23.27 5.03 -9.05
N GLY A 10 23.66 3.78 -9.34
CA GLY A 10 24.97 3.25 -8.97
C GLY A 10 26.15 4.03 -9.58
N GLU A 11 27.26 4.07 -8.85
CA GLU A 11 28.53 4.70 -9.28
C GLU A 11 29.27 3.89 -10.36
N ASP A 12 28.79 2.68 -10.67
CA ASP A 12 29.35 1.76 -11.67
C ASP A 12 28.98 2.13 -13.12
N LEU A 13 28.18 3.18 -13.30
CA LEU A 13 27.75 3.66 -14.62
C LEU A 13 28.68 4.75 -15.17
N THR A 14 29.01 4.63 -16.46
CA THR A 14 29.61 5.73 -17.21
C THR A 14 28.61 6.89 -17.34
N ALA A 15 29.11 8.11 -17.60
CA ALA A 15 28.27 9.29 -17.78
C ALA A 15 27.18 9.10 -18.87
N ALA A 16 27.52 8.41 -19.96
CA ALA A 16 26.58 8.10 -21.04
C ALA A 16 25.47 7.12 -20.60
N GLN A 17 25.81 6.12 -19.77
CA GLN A 17 24.82 5.18 -19.22
C GLN A 17 23.93 5.86 -18.18
N CYS A 18 24.51 6.67 -17.29
CA CYS A 18 23.77 7.44 -16.30
C CYS A 18 22.73 8.35 -16.97
N THR A 19 23.11 9.04 -18.06
CA THR A 19 22.20 9.86 -18.87
C THR A 19 21.02 9.05 -19.40
N LYS A 20 21.26 7.86 -19.97
CA LYS A 20 20.20 6.98 -20.47
C LYS A 20 19.24 6.52 -19.37
N VAL A 21 19.76 6.21 -18.18
CA VAL A 21 18.92 5.83 -17.03
C VAL A 21 18.03 7.00 -16.61
N ILE A 22 18.58 8.21 -16.51
CA ILE A 22 17.82 9.42 -16.15
C ILE A 22 16.71 9.68 -17.19
N GLU A 23 17.03 9.59 -18.48
CA GLU A 23 16.04 9.76 -19.56
C GLU A 23 14.93 8.70 -19.49
N LEU A 24 15.28 7.45 -19.20
CA LEU A 24 14.31 6.37 -19.03
C LEU A 24 13.38 6.62 -17.85
N VAL A 25 13.94 6.96 -16.68
CA VAL A 25 13.14 7.26 -15.48
C VAL A 25 12.23 8.46 -15.70
N ARG A 26 12.69 9.49 -16.44
CA ARG A 26 11.84 10.62 -16.83
C ARG A 26 10.72 10.18 -17.78
N GLY A 27 11.05 9.35 -18.77
CA GLY A 27 10.10 8.86 -19.78
C GLY A 27 8.96 8.02 -19.22
N PHE A 28 9.19 7.33 -18.10
CA PHE A 28 8.19 6.51 -17.41
C PHE A 28 7.82 7.07 -16.03
N SER A 29 7.94 8.40 -15.84
CA SER A 29 7.69 9.03 -14.54
C SER A 29 6.25 8.88 -14.04
N ASP A 30 5.30 8.68 -14.96
CA ASP A 30 3.87 8.41 -14.72
C ASP A 30 3.58 6.99 -14.22
N THR A 31 4.52 6.05 -14.40
CA THR A 31 4.38 4.66 -13.97
C THR A 31 4.67 4.49 -12.48
N PHE A 32 5.35 5.46 -11.86
CA PHE A 32 5.66 5.44 -10.44
C PHE A 32 4.55 6.13 -9.65
N ALA A 33 4.07 5.45 -8.60
CA ALA A 33 3.20 6.07 -7.60
C ALA A 33 4.04 6.41 -6.36
N LEU A 34 4.18 7.70 -6.06
CA LEU A 34 4.80 8.19 -4.82
C LEU A 34 3.81 8.25 -3.66
N SER A 35 2.52 8.32 -3.98
CA SER A 35 1.41 8.37 -3.03
C SER A 35 0.30 7.41 -3.43
N LEU A 36 -0.56 7.04 -2.46
CA LEU A 36 -1.72 6.19 -2.74
C LEU A 36 -2.74 6.89 -3.66
N SER A 37 -2.85 8.22 -3.59
CA SER A 37 -3.73 9.01 -4.45
C SER A 37 -3.34 9.00 -5.93
N GLU A 38 -2.11 8.60 -6.26
CA GLU A 38 -1.67 8.41 -7.65
C GLU A 38 -2.02 7.02 -8.19
N VAL A 39 -2.48 6.09 -7.33
CA VAL A 39 -2.88 4.75 -7.75
C VAL A 39 -4.24 4.82 -8.42
N ILE A 40 -4.31 4.40 -9.67
CA ILE A 40 -5.55 4.35 -10.45
C ILE A 40 -6.04 2.89 -10.49
N PRO A 41 -7.30 2.61 -10.11
CA PRO A 41 -7.86 1.27 -10.20
C PRO A 41 -7.96 0.80 -11.66
N VAL A 42 -7.69 -0.48 -11.88
CA VAL A 42 -7.85 -1.11 -13.20
C VAL A 42 -9.34 -1.34 -13.46
N ASP A 43 -9.90 -0.70 -14.48
CA ASP A 43 -11.33 -0.75 -14.82
C ASP A 43 -11.71 -1.92 -15.74
N PHE A 44 -10.75 -2.48 -16.48
CA PHE A 44 -10.99 -3.54 -17.46
C PHE A 44 -10.78 -4.96 -16.91
N MET A 45 -10.35 -5.12 -15.65
CA MET A 45 -10.09 -6.44 -15.05
C MET A 45 -10.59 -6.49 -13.61
N THR A 46 -11.26 -7.59 -13.26
CA THR A 46 -11.71 -7.86 -11.90
C THR A 46 -11.08 -9.14 -11.36
N HIS A 47 -10.42 -9.05 -10.21
CA HIS A 47 -9.96 -10.24 -9.49
C HIS A 47 -11.14 -11.01 -8.91
N LYS A 48 -11.32 -12.27 -9.33
CA LYS A 48 -12.38 -13.15 -8.80
C LYS A 48 -11.80 -14.14 -7.80
N LEU A 49 -12.21 -14.04 -6.54
CA LEU A 49 -11.89 -15.04 -5.53
C LEU A 49 -12.65 -16.34 -5.82
N HIS A 50 -11.92 -17.41 -6.10
CA HIS A 50 -12.51 -18.73 -6.31
C HIS A 50 -12.77 -19.43 -4.96
N VAL A 51 -13.95 -19.18 -4.39
CA VAL A 51 -14.41 -19.85 -3.17
C VAL A 51 -15.14 -21.13 -3.56
N GLN A 52 -14.70 -22.27 -3.01
CA GLN A 52 -15.37 -23.54 -3.26
C GLN A 52 -16.82 -23.51 -2.73
N PRO A 53 -17.81 -24.00 -3.51
CA PRO A 53 -19.18 -24.10 -3.04
C PRO A 53 -19.28 -24.95 -1.76
N GLY A 54 -20.08 -24.49 -0.80
CA GLY A 54 -20.33 -25.21 0.46
C GLY A 54 -19.31 -24.98 1.57
N ILE A 55 -18.25 -24.19 1.34
CA ILE A 55 -17.33 -23.78 2.42
C ILE A 55 -17.97 -22.71 3.30
N THR A 56 -17.98 -22.96 4.60
CA THR A 56 -18.35 -21.96 5.61
C THR A 56 -17.22 -20.94 5.74
N LEU A 57 -17.47 -19.70 5.32
CA LEU A 57 -16.54 -18.60 5.50
C LEU A 57 -16.54 -18.09 6.94
N PRO A 58 -15.40 -17.61 7.47
CA PRO A 58 -15.35 -17.02 8.80
C PRO A 58 -16.15 -15.71 8.84
N THR A 59 -17.19 -15.67 9.66
CA THR A 59 -18.02 -14.47 9.88
C THR A 59 -17.87 -13.89 11.28
N LYS A 60 -17.19 -14.62 12.19
CA LYS A 60 -16.87 -14.14 13.54
C LYS A 60 -15.52 -13.46 13.53
N PHE A 61 -15.49 -12.24 14.07
CA PHE A 61 -14.31 -11.40 14.16
C PHE A 61 -13.84 -11.30 15.60
N ASN A 62 -12.55 -11.55 15.83
CA ASN A 62 -11.87 -11.21 17.07
C ASN A 62 -10.80 -10.17 16.72
N PRO A 63 -11.09 -8.86 16.89
CA PRO A 63 -10.12 -7.81 16.56
C PRO A 63 -8.88 -8.01 17.40
N HIS A 64 -7.71 -8.00 16.76
CA HIS A 64 -6.48 -7.83 17.52
C HIS A 64 -6.44 -6.38 18.02
N PRO A 65 -6.25 -6.14 19.33
CA PRO A 65 -6.18 -4.78 19.85
C PRO A 65 -5.03 -4.02 19.18
N ILE A 66 -5.34 -2.87 18.60
CA ILE A 66 -4.32 -1.94 18.10
C ILE A 66 -3.88 -1.07 19.28
N ALA A 67 -2.57 -1.02 19.54
CA ALA A 67 -2.00 -0.17 20.57
C ALA A 67 -2.39 1.30 20.36
N GLU A 68 -2.64 2.04 21.45
CA GLU A 68 -3.16 3.42 21.36
C GLU A 68 -2.27 4.33 20.51
N ALA A 69 -0.94 4.22 20.69
CA ALA A 69 0.05 4.98 19.92
C ALA A 69 -0.02 4.74 18.40
N LEU A 70 -0.59 3.60 17.97
CA LEU A 70 -0.70 3.22 16.56
C LEU A 70 -2.05 3.56 15.93
N LYS A 71 -3.07 3.85 16.74
CA LYS A 71 -4.45 4.02 16.24
C LYS A 71 -4.56 5.20 15.27
N GLU A 72 -3.99 6.34 15.62
CA GLU A 72 -4.06 7.54 14.80
C GLU A 72 -3.39 7.31 13.43
N TRP A 73 -2.19 6.72 13.44
CA TRP A 73 -1.50 6.37 12.20
C TRP A 73 -2.29 5.36 11.37
N TYR A 74 -2.82 4.31 12.01
CA TYR A 74 -3.58 3.27 11.32
C TYR A 74 -4.85 3.81 10.67
N ASN A 75 -5.63 4.61 11.41
CA ASN A 75 -6.84 5.23 10.89
C ASN A 75 -6.52 6.16 9.72
N ARG A 76 -5.45 6.96 9.82
CA ARG A 76 -5.01 7.82 8.71
C ARG A 76 -4.65 7.04 7.45
N ILE A 77 -4.06 5.84 7.58
CA ILE A 77 -3.80 4.98 6.41
C ILE A 77 -5.11 4.47 5.81
N LEU A 78 -6.09 4.07 6.63
CA LEU A 78 -7.41 3.67 6.13
C LEU A 78 -8.09 4.81 5.38
N ASP A 79 -8.08 6.02 5.95
CA ASP A 79 -8.66 7.22 5.32
C ASP A 79 -7.99 7.51 3.97
N ASN A 80 -6.66 7.41 3.89
CA ASN A 80 -5.91 7.59 2.64
C ASN A 80 -6.24 6.50 1.60
N MET A 81 -6.45 5.25 2.03
CA MET A 81 -6.83 4.16 1.13
C MET A 81 -8.27 4.32 0.63
N GLU A 82 -9.19 4.80 1.47
CA GLU A 82 -10.57 5.08 1.07
C GLU A 82 -10.63 6.27 0.11
N ALA A 83 -9.90 7.35 0.40
CA ALA A 83 -9.81 8.51 -0.49
C ALA A 83 -9.19 8.19 -1.86
N ALA A 84 -8.35 7.16 -1.94
CA ALA A 84 -7.77 6.63 -3.17
C ALA A 84 -8.62 5.53 -3.83
N GLU A 85 -9.84 5.28 -3.34
CA GLU A 85 -10.77 4.27 -3.87
C GLU A 85 -10.22 2.82 -3.82
N ILE A 86 -9.22 2.55 -2.98
CA ILE A 86 -8.62 1.23 -2.80
C ILE A 86 -9.50 0.35 -1.90
N ILE A 87 -10.12 0.97 -0.88
CA ILE A 87 -11.08 0.34 0.03
C ILE A 87 -12.34 1.20 0.12
N GLN A 88 -13.40 0.63 0.67
CA GLN A 88 -14.66 1.33 0.91
C GLN A 88 -15.28 0.88 2.22
N CYS A 89 -15.90 1.81 2.96
CA CYS A 89 -16.83 1.45 4.02
C CYS A 89 -18.06 0.72 3.45
N VAL A 90 -18.45 -0.39 4.06
CA VAL A 90 -19.59 -1.21 3.65
C VAL A 90 -20.50 -1.54 4.83
N PRO A 91 -21.82 -1.67 4.61
CA PRO A 91 -22.73 -2.11 5.66
C PRO A 91 -22.51 -3.59 6.00
N THR A 92 -22.94 -4.00 7.19
CA THR A 92 -22.65 -5.34 7.74
C THR A 92 -23.23 -6.48 6.90
N ASP A 93 -24.38 -6.26 6.27
CA ASP A 93 -25.05 -7.23 5.38
C ASP A 93 -24.28 -7.49 4.07
N PHE A 94 -23.39 -6.58 3.68
CA PHE A 94 -22.49 -6.76 2.54
C PHE A 94 -21.33 -7.73 2.84
N ILE A 95 -21.02 -7.95 4.13
CA ILE A 95 -19.85 -8.69 4.57
C ILE A 95 -20.11 -10.20 4.48
N LYS A 96 -19.36 -10.87 3.59
CA LYS A 96 -19.43 -12.34 3.42
C LYS A 96 -18.42 -13.09 4.27
N CYS A 97 -17.30 -12.45 4.62
CA CYS A 97 -16.24 -13.01 5.44
C CYS A 97 -15.47 -11.91 6.17
N LEU A 98 -14.83 -12.27 7.29
CA LEU A 98 -13.99 -11.38 8.09
C LEU A 98 -12.66 -12.06 8.39
N SER A 99 -11.61 -11.25 8.40
CA SER A 99 -10.26 -11.64 8.84
C SER A 99 -9.71 -10.57 9.79
N SER A 100 -8.84 -10.97 10.71
CA SER A 100 -8.16 -10.01 11.59
C SER A 100 -7.04 -9.30 10.86
N THR A 101 -6.94 -7.99 11.06
CA THR A 101 -5.81 -7.17 10.61
C THR A 101 -4.73 -7.22 11.67
N ASN A 102 -3.51 -7.61 11.29
CA ASN A 102 -2.35 -7.60 12.16
C ASN A 102 -1.34 -6.57 11.62
N LEU A 103 -0.90 -5.65 12.48
CA LEU A 103 0.07 -4.62 12.10
C LEU A 103 1.49 -5.17 12.25
N ALA A 104 2.22 -5.21 11.15
CA ALA A 104 3.65 -5.54 11.14
C ALA A 104 4.48 -4.25 11.13
N LEU A 105 5.40 -4.14 12.10
CA LEU A 105 6.31 -3.00 12.19
C LEU A 105 7.38 -3.08 11.11
N LYS A 106 7.65 -1.97 10.43
CA LYS A 106 8.74 -1.87 9.45
C LYS A 106 10.05 -1.56 10.15
N GLU A 107 11.15 -1.99 9.54
CA GLU A 107 12.51 -1.63 9.97
C GLU A 107 12.82 -0.15 9.67
N GLN A 108 13.81 0.41 10.38
CA GLN A 108 14.25 1.80 10.19
C GLN A 108 14.62 2.09 8.72
N GLY A 109 14.22 3.25 8.23
CA GLY A 109 14.53 3.70 6.86
C GLY A 109 13.51 3.29 5.78
N LYS A 110 12.42 2.60 6.12
CA LYS A 110 11.31 2.30 5.19
C LYS A 110 10.10 3.19 5.50
N THR A 111 9.35 3.57 4.46
CA THR A 111 8.10 4.33 4.59
C THR A 111 7.03 3.53 5.35
N GLY A 112 6.63 4.04 6.52
CA GLY A 112 5.71 3.43 7.50
C GLY A 112 6.17 3.77 8.94
N MET A 113 5.40 3.42 9.97
CA MET A 113 5.91 3.56 11.35
C MET A 113 7.04 2.56 11.60
N THR A 114 8.17 3.08 12.05
CA THR A 114 9.35 2.30 12.42
C THR A 114 9.25 1.90 13.88
N LYS A 115 9.98 0.84 14.29
CA LYS A 115 10.03 0.41 15.70
C LYS A 115 10.40 1.53 16.69
N THR A 116 11.10 2.57 16.21
CA THR A 116 11.56 3.71 17.00
C THR A 116 10.47 4.76 17.22
N ASP A 117 9.39 4.76 16.43
CA ASP A 117 8.28 5.71 16.55
C ASP A 117 7.23 5.26 17.60
N ILE A 118 7.43 4.07 18.19
CA ILE A 118 6.46 3.38 19.06
C ILE A 118 7.02 3.16 20.48
N LEU A 119 8.34 3.25 20.64
CA LEU A 119 9.06 3.17 21.93
C LEU A 119 9.39 4.57 22.43
#